data_AF-A0A1I6E186-F1
#
_entry.id   AF-A0A1I6E186-F1
#
_cell.length_a   1.000
_cell.length_b   1.000
_cell.length_c   1.000
_cell.angle_alpha   90.00
_cell.angle_beta   90.00
_cell.angle_gamma   90.00
#
_symmetry.space_group_name_H-M   'P 1'
#
loop_
_entity.id
_entity.type
_entity.pdbx_description
1 polymer ?
#
loop_
_entity_poly.entity_id
_entity_poly.type
_entity_poly.pdbx_seq_one_letter_code
_entity_poly.pdbx_strand_id
1 'polypeptide(L)'
;MTFPEWTKPGVYGALIGAVAVSVLGFTWGGWTTSGGAREMADNLAAEQVTLAMVPVCLDLSRADAERVAILATLREASGFQQRNAMMETGWATLPGTDTPNRDLADACLAELELDGS
;
A
#
# COMPACT_ATOMS: atom_id res chain seq x y z
N MET A 1 22.15 41.44 28.75
CA MET A 1 22.81 41.14 27.46
C MET A 1 22.18 42.03 26.40
N THR A 2 22.95 42.93 25.79
CA THR A 2 22.49 43.83 24.73
C THR A 2 22.74 43.17 23.37
N PHE A 3 21.69 42.80 22.65
CA PHE A 3 21.82 42.26 21.31
C PHE A 3 22.14 43.39 20.32
N PRO A 4 23.16 43.23 19.44
CA PRO A 4 23.55 44.23 18.47
C PRO A 4 22.47 44.44 17.40
N GLU A 5 22.44 45.64 16.82
CA GLU A 5 21.43 46.05 15.83
C GLU A 5 21.46 45.23 14.52
N TRP A 6 22.60 44.61 14.18
CA TRP A 6 22.72 43.69 13.04
C TRP A 6 21.99 42.35 13.24
N THR A 7 21.60 42.00 14.47
CA THR A 7 20.92 40.72 14.74
C THR A 7 19.55 40.67 14.07
N LYS A 8 18.85 41.81 13.92
CA LYS A 8 17.53 41.85 13.25
C LYS A 8 17.60 41.36 11.80
N PRO A 9 18.40 41.94 10.89
CA PRO A 9 18.50 41.45 9.51
C PRO A 9 19.09 40.04 9.40
N GLY A 10 20.01 39.66 10.30
CA GLY A 10 20.55 38.30 10.35
C GLY A 10 19.50 37.23 10.61
N VAL A 11 18.56 37.48 11.52
CA VAL A 11 17.45 36.55 11.83
C VAL A 11 16.51 36.40 10.63
N TYR A 12 16.17 37.48 9.93
CA TYR A 12 15.33 37.39 8.73
C TYR A 12 16.01 36.61 7.61
N GLY A 13 17.32 36.83 7.39
CA GLY A 13 18.09 36.07 6.40
C GLY A 13 18.13 34.57 6.72
N ALA A 14 18.31 34.21 8.00
CA ALA A 14 18.31 32.82 8.44
C ALA A 14 16.94 32.14 8.22
N LEU A 15 15.83 32.85 8.51
CA LEU A 15 14.48 32.33 8.28
C LEU A 15 14.21 32.09 6.79
N ILE A 16 14.54 33.07 5.93
CA ILE A 16 14.34 32.95 4.47
C ILE A 16 15.22 31.82 3.91
N GLY A 17 16.47 31.73 4.35
CA GLY A 17 17.39 30.66 3.94
C GLY A 17 16.88 29.28 4.35
N ALA A 18 16.41 29.12 5.58
CA ALA A 18 15.86 27.86 6.07
C ALA A 18 14.64 27.42 5.23
N VAL A 19 13.74 28.35 4.90
CA VAL A 19 12.57 28.05 4.06
C VAL A 19 13.02 27.64 2.66
N ALA A 20 13.93 28.39 2.05
CA ALA A 20 14.43 28.09 0.69
C ALA A 20 15.10 26.70 0.62
N VAL A 21 15.98 26.39 1.58
CA VAL A 21 16.65 25.07 1.66
C VAL A 21 15.62 23.95 1.88
N SER A 22 14.62 24.17 2.74
CA SER A 22 13.58 23.18 2.99
C SER A 22 12.78 22.89 1.71
N VAL A 23 12.32 23.92 1.00
CA VAL A 23 11.54 23.74 -0.25
C VAL A 23 12.37 22.98 -1.28
N LEU A 24 13.63 23.38 -1.51
CA LEU A 24 14.49 22.70 -2.47
C LEU A 24 14.78 21.25 -2.06
N GLY A 25 15.03 21.01 -0.78
CA GLY A 25 15.29 19.68 -0.22
C GLY A 25 14.10 18.74 -0.37
N PHE A 26 12.90 19.17 0.04
CA PHE A 26 11.69 18.34 0.02
C PHE A 26 11.07 18.20 -1.38
N THR A 27 11.22 19.17 -2.28
CA THR A 27 10.66 19.08 -3.64
C THR A 27 11.59 18.37 -4.62
N TRP A 28 12.90 18.65 -4.58
CA TRP A 28 13.82 18.16 -5.62
C TRP A 28 14.98 17.34 -5.05
N GLY A 29 15.44 17.66 -3.85
CA GLY A 29 16.52 16.94 -3.16
C GLY A 29 16.12 15.57 -2.61
N GLY A 30 14.84 15.19 -2.71
CA GLY A 30 14.34 13.91 -2.18
C GLY A 30 14.41 13.81 -0.66
N TRP A 31 14.47 14.93 0.06
CA TRP A 31 14.42 14.92 1.52
C TRP A 31 13.07 14.37 1.96
N THR A 32 13.12 13.40 2.86
CA THR A 32 11.96 12.87 3.55
C THR A 32 12.29 12.82 5.03
N THR A 33 11.27 12.91 5.88
CA THR A 33 11.46 12.74 7.32
C THR A 33 11.58 11.26 7.65
N SER A 34 12.18 10.93 8.79
CA SER A 34 12.27 9.53 9.24
C SER A 34 10.91 8.84 9.36
N GLY A 35 9.87 9.58 9.77
CA GLY A 35 8.49 9.10 9.80
C GLY A 35 7.96 8.77 8.41
N GLY A 36 8.12 9.69 7.44
CA GLY A 36 7.69 9.46 6.05
C GLY A 36 8.45 8.33 5.36
N ALA A 37 9.75 8.20 5.63
CA ALA A 37 10.56 7.08 5.13
C ALA A 37 10.07 5.73 5.69
N ARG A 38 9.71 5.68 6.97
CA ARG A 38 9.19 4.46 7.60
C ARG A 38 7.83 4.08 7.03
N GLU A 39 6.92 5.04 6.89
CA GLU A 39 5.60 4.77 6.33
C GLU A 39 5.68 4.34 4.86
N MET A 40 6.58 4.93 4.08
CA MET A 40 6.86 4.46 2.72
C MET A 40 7.37 3.01 2.72
N ALA A 41 8.30 2.67 3.62
CA ALA A 41 8.82 1.31 3.72
C ALA A 41 7.74 0.30 4.14
N ASP A 42 6.89 0.65 5.11
CA ASP A 42 5.81 -0.21 5.59
C ASP A 42 4.75 -0.44 4.49
N ASN A 43 4.38 0.61 3.74
CA ASN A 43 3.46 0.49 2.60
C ASN A 43 4.04 -0.39 1.48
N LEU A 44 5.31 -0.17 1.12
CA LEU A 44 5.99 -1.01 0.12
C LEU A 44 6.08 -2.46 0.59
N ALA A 45 6.37 -2.69 1.86
CA ALA A 45 6.40 -4.04 2.42
C ALA A 45 5.02 -4.71 2.34
N ALA A 46 3.95 -4.01 2.72
CA ALA A 46 2.59 -4.53 2.64
C ALA A 46 2.18 -4.87 1.20
N GLU A 47 2.47 -3.99 0.25
CA GLU A 47 2.20 -4.21 -1.18
C GLU A 47 2.99 -5.39 -1.74
N GLN A 48 4.30 -5.45 -1.47
CA GLN A 48 5.16 -6.53 -1.97
C GLN A 48 4.81 -7.88 -1.37
N VAL A 49 4.45 -7.92 -0.08
CA VAL A 49 3.93 -9.15 0.55
C VAL A 49 2.62 -9.57 -0.11
N THR A 50 1.74 -8.62 -0.41
CA THR A 50 0.47 -8.91 -1.10
C THR A 50 0.72 -9.51 -2.48
N LEU A 51 1.56 -8.88 -3.31
CA LEU A 51 1.93 -9.37 -4.64
C LEU A 51 2.62 -10.73 -4.59
N ALA A 52 3.51 -10.95 -3.62
CA ALA A 52 4.18 -12.24 -3.43
C ALA A 52 3.21 -13.36 -2.98
N MET A 53 2.05 -13.00 -2.44
CA MET A 53 1.04 -13.93 -1.93
C MET A 53 -0.10 -14.20 -2.93
N VAL A 54 -0.20 -13.42 -3.99
CA VAL A 54 -1.05 -13.72 -5.15
C VAL A 54 -0.85 -15.15 -5.68
N PRO A 55 0.38 -15.66 -5.92
CA PRO A 55 0.56 -17.05 -6.36
C PRO A 55 0.03 -18.07 -5.35
N VAL A 56 0.11 -17.78 -4.04
CA VAL A 56 -0.47 -18.65 -3.00
C VAL A 56 -2.00 -18.67 -3.12
N CYS A 57 -2.63 -17.52 -3.32
CA CYS A 57 -4.08 -17.44 -3.55
C CYS A 57 -4.49 -18.25 -4.80
N LEU A 58 -3.73 -18.14 -5.90
CA LEU A 58 -4.00 -18.90 -7.12
C LEU A 58 -3.86 -20.40 -6.89
N ASP A 59 -2.84 -20.85 -6.16
CA ASP A 59 -2.64 -22.27 -5.85
C ASP A 59 -3.74 -22.82 -4.94
N LEU A 60 -4.19 -22.05 -3.94
CA LEU A 60 -5.35 -22.39 -3.12
C LEU A 60 -6.61 -22.52 -3.98
N SER A 61 -6.85 -21.57 -4.89
CA SER A 61 -8.00 -21.63 -5.80
C SER A 61 -7.97 -22.86 -6.70
N ARG A 62 -6.77 -23.29 -7.15
CA ARG A 62 -6.58 -24.46 -8.01
C ARG A 62 -6.75 -25.77 -7.26
N ALA A 63 -6.36 -25.80 -5.99
CA ALA A 63 -6.52 -26.97 -5.12
C ALA A 63 -7.96 -27.14 -4.61
N ASP A 64 -8.78 -26.09 -4.68
CA ASP A 64 -10.16 -26.11 -4.22
C ASP A 64 -11.06 -26.93 -5.16
N ALA A 65 -11.79 -27.90 -4.58
CA ALA A 65 -12.73 -28.73 -5.31
C ALA A 65 -13.97 -27.94 -5.80
N GLU A 66 -14.33 -26.87 -5.09
CA GLU A 66 -15.48 -26.01 -5.39
C GLU A 66 -15.10 -24.79 -6.23
N ARG A 67 -13.86 -24.73 -6.74
CA ARG A 67 -13.32 -23.60 -7.55
C ARG A 67 -14.31 -23.08 -8.59
N VAL A 68 -14.93 -23.97 -9.36
CA VAL A 68 -15.84 -23.58 -10.45
C VAL A 68 -17.10 -22.90 -9.92
N ALA A 69 -17.67 -23.41 -8.82
CA ALA A 69 -18.84 -22.83 -8.19
C ALA A 69 -18.51 -21.48 -7.54
N ILE A 70 -17.38 -21.40 -6.84
CA ILE A 70 -16.89 -20.18 -6.21
C ILE A 70 -16.58 -19.10 -7.27
N LEU A 71 -15.92 -19.44 -8.37
CA LEU A 71 -15.65 -18.47 -9.44
C LEU A 71 -16.95 -17.99 -10.11
N ALA A 72 -17.99 -18.82 -10.19
CA ALA A 72 -19.28 -18.40 -10.70
C ALA A 72 -19.94 -17.36 -9.77
N THR A 73 -19.94 -17.60 -8.45
CA THR A 73 -20.50 -16.65 -7.48
C THR A 73 -19.71 -15.35 -7.42
N LEU A 74 -18.38 -15.41 -7.54
CA LEU A 74 -17.53 -14.23 -7.61
C LEU A 74 -17.80 -13.38 -8.85
N ARG A 75 -18.08 -13.99 -10.01
CA ARG A 75 -18.43 -13.25 -11.23
C ARG A 75 -19.81 -12.61 -11.18
N GLU A 76 -20.74 -13.18 -10.41
CA GLU A 76 -22.07 -12.60 -10.21
C GLU A 76 -22.04 -11.41 -9.25
N ALA A 77 -21.11 -11.42 -8.29
CA ALA A 77 -20.87 -10.31 -7.39
C ALA A 77 -20.08 -9.19 -8.09
N SER A 78 -20.25 -7.95 -7.65
CA SER A 78 -19.50 -6.81 -8.21
C SER A 78 -18.89 -5.91 -7.13
N GLY A 79 -17.72 -5.37 -7.43
CA GLY A 79 -17.02 -4.39 -6.59
C GLY A 79 -16.83 -4.90 -5.16
N PHE A 80 -17.40 -4.18 -4.19
CA PHE A 80 -17.23 -4.50 -2.77
C PHE A 80 -17.78 -5.89 -2.39
N GLN A 81 -18.88 -6.32 -3.02
CA GLN A 81 -19.49 -7.62 -2.73
C GLN A 81 -18.63 -8.77 -3.28
N GLN A 82 -18.04 -8.59 -4.46
CA GLN A 82 -17.13 -9.56 -5.06
C GLN A 82 -15.90 -9.78 -4.19
N ARG A 83 -15.31 -8.68 -3.72
CA ARG A 83 -14.17 -8.71 -2.81
C ARG A 83 -14.51 -9.38 -1.47
N ASN A 84 -15.70 -9.14 -0.92
CA ASN A 84 -16.12 -9.81 0.33
C ASN A 84 -16.35 -11.30 0.12
N ALA A 85 -17.04 -11.69 -0.95
CA ALA A 85 -17.20 -13.09 -1.31
C ALA A 85 -15.83 -13.78 -1.48
N MET A 86 -14.85 -13.11 -2.07
CA MET A 86 -13.48 -13.64 -2.21
C MET A 86 -12.74 -13.80 -0.88
N MET A 87 -13.03 -12.95 0.11
CA MET A 87 -12.49 -13.16 1.45
C MET A 87 -13.16 -14.32 2.19
N GLU A 88 -14.46 -14.54 1.94
CA GLU A 88 -15.23 -15.63 2.55
C GLU A 88 -14.78 -17.01 2.08
N THR A 89 -14.17 -17.12 0.89
CA THR A 89 -13.54 -18.38 0.42
C THR A 89 -12.29 -18.74 1.21
N GLY A 90 -11.69 -17.77 1.92
CA GLY A 90 -10.41 -17.93 2.61
C GLY A 90 -9.18 -17.88 1.69
N TRP A 91 -9.33 -17.80 0.37
CA TRP A 91 -8.21 -17.77 -0.58
C TRP A 91 -7.34 -16.52 -0.43
N ALA A 92 -7.93 -15.42 0.03
CA ALA A 92 -7.24 -14.16 0.30
C ALA A 92 -6.67 -14.05 1.73
N THR A 93 -6.41 -15.17 2.40
CA THR A 93 -5.83 -15.20 3.76
C THR A 93 -4.34 -15.46 3.69
N LEU A 94 -3.54 -14.64 4.36
CA LEU A 94 -2.09 -14.82 4.40
C LEU A 94 -1.72 -16.05 5.25
N PRO A 95 -0.75 -16.87 4.82
CA PRO A 95 -0.27 -18.00 5.62
C PRO A 95 0.19 -17.54 7.02
N GLY A 96 -0.36 -18.18 8.05
CA GLY A 96 -0.06 -17.82 9.46
C GLY A 96 -0.94 -16.71 10.04
N THR A 97 -1.97 -16.27 9.32
CA THR A 97 -3.01 -15.36 9.82
C THR A 97 -4.40 -15.98 9.66
N ASP A 98 -5.34 -15.60 10.53
CA ASP A 98 -6.75 -16.01 10.41
C ASP A 98 -7.61 -14.90 9.79
N THR A 99 -7.01 -13.76 9.45
CA THR A 99 -7.71 -12.58 8.93
C THR A 99 -7.53 -12.46 7.41
N PRO A 100 -8.61 -12.44 6.63
CA PRO A 100 -8.54 -12.19 5.20
C PRO A 100 -7.97 -10.80 4.89
N ASN A 101 -7.06 -10.72 3.90
CA ASN A 101 -6.45 -9.48 3.47
C ASN A 101 -7.22 -8.89 2.27
N ARG A 102 -7.54 -7.59 2.37
CA ARG A 102 -8.29 -6.87 1.35
C ARG A 102 -7.55 -6.74 0.03
N ASP A 103 -6.31 -6.32 0.11
CA ASP A 103 -5.47 -6.01 -1.04
C ASP A 103 -5.12 -7.32 -1.76
N LEU A 104 -4.95 -8.41 -1.01
CA LEU A 104 -4.77 -9.75 -1.57
C LEU A 104 -6.02 -10.26 -2.30
N ALA A 105 -7.21 -10.01 -1.75
CA ALA A 105 -8.47 -10.37 -2.41
C ALA A 105 -8.61 -9.64 -3.76
N ASP A 106 -8.35 -8.33 -3.78
CA ASP A 106 -8.43 -7.53 -5.00
C ASP A 106 -7.36 -7.96 -6.03
N ALA A 107 -6.11 -8.16 -5.61
CA ALA A 107 -5.03 -8.60 -6.48
C ALA A 107 -5.27 -10.01 -7.05
N CYS A 108 -5.79 -10.92 -6.24
CA CYS A 108 -6.09 -12.29 -6.68
C CYS A 108 -7.30 -12.34 -7.62
N LEU A 109 -8.34 -11.54 -7.36
CA LEU A 109 -9.46 -11.39 -8.30
C LEU A 109 -9.00 -10.86 -9.65
N ALA A 110 -8.11 -9.86 -9.67
CA ALA A 110 -7.56 -9.32 -10.91
C ALA A 110 -6.86 -10.41 -11.75
N GLU A 111 -6.05 -11.29 -11.13
CA GLU A 111 -5.41 -12.40 -11.84
C GLU A 111 -6.40 -13.52 -12.26
N LEU A 112 -7.40 -13.83 -11.44
CA LEU A 112 -8.43 -14.83 -11.78
C LEU A 112 -9.37 -14.35 -12.91
N GLU A 113 -9.58 -13.04 -13.03
CA GLU A 113 -10.30 -12.43 -14.15
C GLU A 113 -9.45 -12.32 -15.41
N LEU A 114 -8.11 -12.26 -15.32
CA LEU A 114 -7.20 -12.35 -16.48
C LEU A 114 -7.19 -13.74 -17.15
N ASP A 115 -7.70 -14.78 -16.47
CA ASP A 115 -8.04 -16.07 -17.09
C ASP A 115 -9.39 -16.04 -17.87
N GLY A 116 -10.08 -14.90 -17.88
CA GLY A 116 -11.32 -14.65 -18.63
C GLY A 116 -11.08 -13.93 -19.97
N SER A 117 -10.40 -14.60 -20.91
CA SER A 117 -10.46 -14.27 -22.34
C SER A 117 -11.81 -14.68 -22.96
#